data_AF-A0A0Z8A829-F1
#
_entry.id   AF-A0A0Z8A829-F1
#
_cell.length_a   1.000
_cell.length_b   1.000
_cell.length_c   1.000
_cell.angle_alpha   90.00
_cell.angle_beta   90.00
_cell.angle_gamma   90.00
#
_symmetry.space_group_name_H-M   'P 1'
#
loop_
_entity.id
_entity.type
_entity.pdbx_description
1 polymer ?
#
loop_
_entity_poly.entity_id
_entity_poly.type
_entity_poly.pdbx_seq_one_letter_code
_entity_poly.pdbx_strand_id
1 'polypeptide(L)'
;MKTFKKICIDENMKMPNINGIKRVQSFNSDVSVNFLLDDESRDFLKENLPLTGVVIYEPTLKKLAENIIILNRQKHRMSDESRISLMNKEIYQGYRETSFYTSIIEA
;
A
#
# COMPACT_ATOMS: atom_id res chain seq x y z
N MET A 1 -8.69 9.36 -14.18
CA MET A 1 -8.09 9.09 -12.87
C MET A 1 -8.94 8.06 -12.15
N LYS A 2 -8.36 6.94 -11.69
CA LYS A 2 -9.11 5.92 -10.93
C LYS A 2 -9.18 6.31 -9.45
N THR A 3 -10.22 5.87 -8.75
CA THR A 3 -10.33 6.02 -7.29
C THR A 3 -9.51 4.94 -6.58
N PHE A 4 -9.01 5.21 -5.38
CA PHE A 4 -8.23 4.24 -4.60
C PHE A 4 -9.00 2.93 -4.40
N LYS A 5 -10.27 3.00 -3.98
CA LYS A 5 -11.13 1.80 -3.80
C LYS A 5 -11.22 0.97 -5.08
N LYS A 6 -11.41 1.63 -6.23
CA LYS A 6 -11.47 0.94 -7.53
C LYS A 6 -10.14 0.28 -7.89
N ILE A 7 -9.01 0.96 -7.67
CA ILE A 7 -7.67 0.40 -7.88
C ILE A 7 -7.49 -0.86 -7.00
N CYS A 8 -7.86 -0.79 -5.72
CA CYS A 8 -7.72 -1.92 -4.82
C CYS A 8 -8.55 -3.13 -5.24
N ILE A 9 -9.79 -2.91 -5.71
CA ILE A 9 -10.67 -3.99 -6.19
C ILE A 9 -10.16 -4.55 -7.52
N ASP A 10 -9.90 -3.69 -8.51
CA ASP A 10 -9.44 -4.09 -9.85
C ASP A 10 -8.12 -4.90 -9.78
N GLU A 11 -7.19 -4.49 -8.93
CA GLU A 11 -5.85 -5.10 -8.81
C GLU A 11 -5.75 -6.15 -7.70
N ASN A 12 -6.87 -6.50 -7.04
CA ASN A 12 -6.94 -7.44 -5.92
C ASN A 12 -5.85 -7.15 -4.85
N MET A 13 -5.78 -5.88 -4.44
CA MET A 13 -4.73 -5.40 -3.55
C MET A 13 -4.90 -5.91 -2.13
N LYS A 14 -3.78 -6.20 -1.47
CA LYS A 14 -3.73 -6.54 -0.05
C LYS A 14 -3.63 -5.29 0.79
N MET A 15 -4.27 -5.32 1.96
CA MET A 15 -4.20 -4.27 2.98
C MET A 15 -3.14 -4.57 4.03
N PRO A 16 -2.53 -3.55 4.65
CA PRO A 16 -1.58 -3.79 5.72
C PRO A 16 -2.28 -4.28 6.99
N ASN A 17 -1.72 -5.31 7.62
CA ASN A 17 -2.16 -5.77 8.93
C ASN A 17 -1.37 -5.08 10.06
N ILE A 18 -1.54 -5.56 11.30
CA ILE A 18 -0.85 -5.00 12.48
C ILE A 18 0.69 -5.00 12.36
N ASN A 19 1.26 -5.95 11.60
CA ASN A 19 2.70 -6.03 11.34
C ASN A 19 3.11 -5.08 10.20
N GLY A 20 2.27 -4.98 9.17
CA GLY A 20 2.54 -4.20 7.97
C GLY A 20 2.34 -2.70 8.13
N ILE A 21 1.40 -2.26 8.98
CA ILE A 21 0.96 -0.86 8.99
C ILE A 21 2.08 0.14 9.28
N LYS A 22 2.92 -0.14 10.28
CA LYS A 22 4.07 0.72 10.61
C LYS A 22 5.08 0.78 9.46
N ARG A 23 5.28 -0.36 8.77
CA ARG A 23 6.21 -0.49 7.63
C ARG A 23 5.70 0.30 6.42
N VAL A 24 4.40 0.24 6.14
CA VAL A 24 3.74 1.03 5.09
C VAL A 24 3.78 2.53 5.42
N GLN A 25 3.55 2.92 6.68
CA GLN A 25 3.63 4.32 7.11
C GLN A 25 5.05 4.90 6.97
N SER A 26 6.09 4.11 7.28
CA SER A 26 7.49 4.53 7.13
C SER A 26 8.01 4.47 5.70
N PHE A 27 7.26 3.87 4.77
CA PHE A 27 7.72 3.72 3.40
C PHE A 27 7.73 5.09 2.71
N ASN A 28 8.89 5.45 2.18
CA ASN A 28 9.06 6.64 1.38
C ASN A 28 9.52 6.23 -0.01
N SER A 29 8.80 6.65 -1.03
CA SER A 29 9.13 6.37 -2.43
C SER A 29 9.22 7.69 -3.18
N ASP A 30 10.22 7.77 -4.06
CA ASP A 30 10.35 8.86 -5.03
C ASP A 30 9.32 8.74 -6.17
N VAL A 31 8.60 7.62 -6.24
CA VAL A 31 7.52 7.39 -7.20
C VAL A 31 6.20 7.85 -6.60
N SER A 32 5.40 8.54 -7.40
CA SER A 32 4.03 8.91 -7.08
C SER A 32 3.05 8.20 -8.00
N VAL A 33 1.87 7.89 -7.48
CA VAL A 33 0.78 7.29 -8.25
C VAL A 33 -0.36 8.29 -8.37
N ASN A 34 -0.90 8.42 -9.58
CA ASN A 34 -2.01 9.32 -9.83
C ASN A 34 -3.36 8.63 -9.53
N PHE A 35 -4.00 8.99 -8.41
CA PHE A 35 -5.30 8.45 -8.02
C PHE A 35 -6.15 9.48 -7.27
N LEU A 36 -7.46 9.24 -7.24
CA LEU A 36 -8.41 10.01 -6.43
C LEU A 36 -8.68 9.31 -5.11
N LEU A 37 -8.54 10.04 -4.00
CA LEU A 37 -9.00 9.62 -2.68
C LEU A 37 -10.32 10.33 -2.36
N ASP A 38 -11.43 9.77 -2.85
CA ASP A 38 -12.80 10.23 -2.59
C ASP A 38 -13.32 9.72 -1.23
N ASP A 39 -14.50 10.17 -0.83
CA ASP A 39 -15.11 9.80 0.46
C ASP A 39 -15.27 8.29 0.61
N GLU A 40 -15.77 7.59 -0.41
CA GLU A 40 -15.87 6.13 -0.38
C GLU A 40 -14.51 5.43 -0.22
N SER A 41 -13.45 5.94 -0.86
CA SER A 41 -12.12 5.39 -0.69
C SER A 41 -11.55 5.65 0.69
N ARG A 42 -11.88 6.79 1.31
CA ARG A 42 -11.46 7.11 2.69
C ARG A 42 -12.13 6.15 3.67
N ASP A 43 -13.42 5.90 3.51
CA ASP A 43 -14.17 4.99 4.38
C ASP A 43 -13.68 3.56 4.21
N PHE A 44 -13.52 3.11 2.96
CA PHE A 44 -12.93 1.80 2.65
C PHE A 44 -11.54 1.63 3.28
N LEU A 45 -10.69 2.65 3.20
CA LEU A 45 -9.35 2.61 3.78
C LEU A 45 -9.42 2.54 5.32
N LYS A 46 -10.27 3.35 5.97
CA LYS A 46 -10.41 3.33 7.44
C LYS A 46 -10.95 2.00 7.96
N GLU A 47 -11.90 1.38 7.26
CA GLU A 47 -12.48 0.08 7.63
C GLU A 47 -11.47 -1.07 7.55
N ASN A 48 -10.50 -0.98 6.63
CA ASN A 48 -9.53 -2.04 6.38
C ASN A 48 -8.20 -1.86 7.11
N LEU A 49 -7.98 -0.72 7.77
CA LEU A 49 -6.76 -0.44 8.50
C LEU A 49 -6.87 -0.81 9.98
N PRO A 50 -5.81 -1.40 10.59
CA PRO A 50 -5.79 -1.73 12.00
C PRO A 50 -5.50 -0.48 12.87
N LEU A 51 -6.26 0.60 12.67
CA LEU A 51 -6.03 1.92 13.25
C LEU A 51 -7.17 2.38 14.16
N THR A 52 -7.88 1.44 14.80
CA THR A 52 -9.01 1.70 15.69
C THR A 52 -8.68 2.82 16.70
N GLY A 53 -9.45 3.91 16.65
CA GLY A 53 -9.34 5.03 17.59
C GLY A 53 -8.28 6.09 17.26
N VAL A 54 -7.57 6.01 16.13
CA VAL A 54 -6.58 7.02 15.71
C VAL A 54 -7.18 8.01 14.72
N VAL A 55 -7.16 9.30 15.07
CA VAL A 55 -7.48 10.39 14.14
C VAL A 55 -6.32 10.57 13.17
N ILE A 56 -6.53 10.24 11.89
CA ILE A 56 -5.51 10.39 10.84
C ILE A 56 -5.85 11.61 10.01
N TYR A 57 -4.91 12.54 9.90
CA TYR A 57 -5.04 13.71 9.04
C TYR A 57 -5.08 13.31 7.56
N GLU A 58 -5.82 14.07 6.76
CA GLU A 58 -6.04 13.79 5.34
C GLU A 58 -4.74 13.61 4.52
N PRO A 59 -3.69 14.44 4.67
CA PRO A 59 -2.44 14.25 3.94
C PRO A 59 -1.79 12.90 4.26
N THR A 60 -1.83 12.49 5.52
CA THR A 60 -1.30 11.20 5.99
C THR A 60 -2.10 10.04 5.40
N LEU A 61 -3.42 10.17 5.34
CA LEU A 61 -4.30 9.15 4.76
C LEU A 61 -4.04 8.97 3.26
N LYS A 62 -3.85 10.08 2.53
CA LYS A 62 -3.50 10.04 1.11
C LYS A 62 -2.13 9.42 0.87
N LYS A 63 -1.13 9.76 1.68
CA LYS A 63 0.20 9.15 1.55
C LYS A 63 0.16 7.64 1.86
N LEU A 64 -0.63 7.24 2.85
CA LEU A 64 -0.80 5.84 3.18
C LEU A 64 -1.47 5.06 2.03
N ALA A 65 -2.52 5.62 1.44
CA ALA A 65 -3.18 5.05 0.27
C ALA A 65 -2.22 4.88 -0.92
N GLU A 66 -1.40 5.90 -1.20
CA GLU A 66 -0.37 5.84 -2.24
C GLU A 66 0.64 4.73 -1.97
N ASN A 67 1.15 4.63 -0.74
CA ASN A 67 2.10 3.60 -0.36
C ASN A 67 1.50 2.19 -0.51
N ILE A 68 0.23 2.00 -0.16
CA ILE A 68 -0.47 0.71 -0.34
C ILE A 68 -0.49 0.33 -1.83
N ILE A 69 -0.78 1.26 -2.73
CA ILE A 69 -0.78 1.00 -4.18
C ILE A 69 0.63 0.60 -4.64
N ILE A 70 1.64 1.41 -4.32
CA ILE A 70 3.03 1.16 -4.75
C ILE A 70 3.51 -0.20 -4.25
N LEU A 71 3.30 -0.51 -2.96
CA LEU A 71 3.79 -1.74 -2.34
C LEU A 71 3.04 -2.99 -2.81
N ASN A 72 1.80 -2.87 -3.31
CA ASN A 72 1.10 -3.96 -3.98
C ASN A 72 1.66 -4.24 -5.37
N ARG A 73 2.02 -3.18 -6.11
CA ARG A 73 2.60 -3.25 -7.45
C ARG A 73 4.09 -3.63 -7.44
N GLN A 74 4.78 -3.52 -6.31
CA GLN A 74 6.13 -4.04 -6.15
C GLN A 74 6.10 -5.54 -5.83
N LYS A 75 6.75 -6.35 -6.66
CA LYS A 75 6.85 -7.81 -6.53
C LYS A 75 8.27 -8.23 -6.19
N HIS A 76 8.40 -9.19 -5.29
CA HIS A 76 9.69 -9.75 -4.93
C HIS A 76 10.22 -10.64 -6.06
N ARG A 77 11.44 -10.41 -6.53
CA ARG A 77 12.00 -11.08 -7.71
C ARG A 77 12.04 -12.61 -7.61
N MET A 78 12.25 -13.16 -6.42
CA MET A 78 12.39 -14.61 -6.25
C MET A 78 11.07 -15.34 -5.99
N SER A 79 10.11 -14.71 -5.30
CA SER A 79 8.88 -15.38 -4.86
C SER A 79 7.62 -14.85 -5.51
N ASP A 80 7.72 -13.76 -6.28
CA ASP A 80 6.61 -13.04 -6.91
C ASP A 80 5.52 -12.54 -5.94
N GLU A 81 5.80 -12.59 -4.63
CA GLU A 81 4.92 -12.02 -3.62
C GLU A 81 4.96 -10.49 -3.71
N SER A 82 3.81 -9.83 -3.52
CA SER A 82 3.81 -8.38 -3.37
C SER A 82 4.58 -7.96 -2.12
N ARG A 83 5.23 -6.80 -2.19
CA ARG A 83 6.01 -6.27 -1.06
C ARG A 83 5.13 -6.10 0.17
N ILE A 84 3.88 -5.67 0.01
CA ILE A 84 2.92 -5.59 1.11
C ILE A 84 2.62 -6.97 1.74
N SER A 85 2.57 -8.04 0.94
CA SER A 85 2.40 -9.42 1.44
C SER A 85 3.56 -9.81 2.36
N LEU A 86 4.78 -9.49 1.94
CA LEU A 86 5.98 -9.72 2.74
C LEU A 86 6.01 -8.84 3.99
N MET A 87 5.61 -7.56 3.88
CA MET A 87 5.51 -6.64 5.03
C MET A 87 4.42 -7.05 6.03
N ASN A 88 3.42 -7.82 5.63
CA ASN A 88 2.40 -8.35 6.53
C ASN A 88 2.86 -9.56 7.34
N LYS A 89 3.97 -10.21 6.94
CA LYS A 89 4.56 -11.31 7.72
C LYS A 89 5.09 -10.77 9.05
N GLU A 90 4.99 -11.58 10.10
CA GLU A 90 5.53 -11.24 11.42
C GLU A 90 7.01 -10.84 11.33
N ILE A 91 7.79 -11.69 10.67
CA ILE A 91 9.20 -11.44 10.37
C ILE A 91 9.35 -10.88 8.96
N TYR A 92 9.78 -9.63 8.85
CA TYR A 92 10.20 -9.00 7.60
C TYR A 92 11.72 -8.98 7.52
N GLN A 93 12.28 -9.64 6.50
CA GLN A 93 13.72 -9.89 6.38
C GLN A 93 14.55 -8.66 5.98
N GLY A 94 13.96 -7.46 5.94
CA GLY A 94 14.67 -6.24 5.56
C GLY A 94 15.14 -6.25 4.10
N TYR A 95 14.31 -6.76 3.19
CA TYR A 95 14.61 -6.83 1.76
C TYR A 95 15.05 -5.46 1.22
N ARG A 96 16.11 -5.47 0.40
CA ARG A 96 16.62 -4.27 -0.28
C ARG A 96 15.68 -3.88 -1.41
N GLU A 97 15.71 -2.61 -1.82
CA GLU A 97 14.91 -2.13 -2.96
C GLU A 97 15.17 -2.95 -4.24
N THR A 98 16.43 -3.34 -4.47
CA THR A 98 16.83 -4.16 -5.63
C THR A 98 16.21 -5.57 -5.64
N SER A 99 15.71 -6.05 -4.50
CA SER A 99 14.98 -7.32 -4.39
C SER A 99 13.60 -7.25 -5.04
N PHE A 100 13.12 -6.06 -5.41
CA PHE A 100 11.80 -5.85 -5.99
C PHE A 100 11.85 -5.39 -7.45
N TYR A 101 10.75 -5.62 -8.16
CA TYR A 101 10.45 -5.03 -9.45
C TYR A 101 9.00 -4.54 -9.46
N THR A 102 8.68 -3.54 -10.26
CA THR A 102 7.31 -3.02 -10.39
C THR A 102 6.58 -3.83 -11.46
N SER A 103 5.47 -4.47 -11.12
CA SER A 103 4.69 -5.32 -12.03
C SER A 103 3.74 -4.54 -12.94
N ILE A 104 3.41 -3.29 -12.59
CA ILE A 104 2.55 -2.41 -13.38
C ILE A 104 3.30 -1.10 -13.60
N ILE A 105 3.70 -0.87 -14.86
CA ILE A 105 4.15 0.44 -15.33
C ILE A 105 2.89 1.07 -15.92
N GLU A 106 2.26 2.00 -15.21
CA GLU A 106 1.28 2.88 -15.85
C GLU A 106 2.06 3.72 -16.87
N ALA A 107 1.77 3.50 -18.16
CA ALA A 107 2.26 4.31 -19.28
C ALA A 107 1.43 5.59 -19.43
#